data_AF-A0A1V4VXU2-F1
#
_entry.id   AF-A0A1V4VXU2-F1
#
_cell.length_a   1.000
_cell.length_b   1.000
_cell.length_c   1.000
_cell.angle_alpha   90.00
_cell.angle_beta   90.00
_cell.angle_gamma   90.00
#
_symmetry.space_group_name_H-M   'P 1'
#
loop_
_entity.id
_entity.type
_entity.pdbx_description
1 polymer ?
#
loop_
_entity_poly.entity_id
_entity_poly.type
_entity_poly.pdbx_seq_one_letter_code
_entity_poly.pdbx_strand_id
1 'polypeptide(L)'
;MPSVKKSILQVLGRDEREFKQGEIFLVKDELVNIPDTFLDLRGREYHRRPVVILYDISSNANPNSFTVITAPASHRTDLKRESDLICLKSKEGFKRDSLIRLGLIQPFLKVDLDGPVGRLPDDQLLNLIALMLYLLGVDLRNNE
;
A
#
# COMPACT_ATOMS: atom_id res chain seq x y z
N MET A 1 23.60 7.62 -11.22
CA MET A 1 23.09 7.23 -9.89
C MET A 1 23.82 5.98 -9.46
N PRO A 2 24.46 5.93 -8.29
CA PRO A 2 25.20 4.74 -7.88
C PRO A 2 24.21 3.64 -7.50
N SER A 3 24.28 2.51 -8.20
CA SER A 3 23.54 1.29 -7.88
C SER A 3 24.00 0.77 -6.52
N VAL A 4 23.18 0.95 -5.49
CA VAL A 4 23.39 0.35 -4.16
C VAL A 4 23.46 -1.16 -4.35
N LYS A 5 24.62 -1.77 -4.08
CA LYS A 5 24.77 -3.24 -4.11
C LYS A 5 23.84 -3.83 -3.05
N LYS A 6 22.78 -4.52 -3.48
CA LYS A 6 21.93 -5.32 -2.59
C LYS A 6 22.80 -6.37 -1.89
N SER A 7 22.62 -6.54 -0.58
CA SER A 7 23.32 -7.61 0.15
C SER A 7 22.86 -8.99 -0.35
N ILE A 8 23.68 -10.03 -0.19
CA ILE A 8 23.30 -11.41 -0.58
C ILE A 8 21.99 -11.83 0.09
N LEU A 9 21.76 -11.41 1.33
CA LEU A 9 20.51 -11.68 2.06
C LEU A 9 19.29 -11.00 1.41
N GLN A 10 19.43 -9.77 0.93
CA GLN A 10 18.37 -9.07 0.21
C GLN A 10 18.10 -9.68 -1.17
N VAL A 11 19.13 -10.26 -1.82
CA VAL A 11 18.97 -11.03 -3.06
C VAL A 11 18.17 -12.31 -2.80
N LEU A 12 18.34 -12.92 -1.62
CA LEU A 12 17.56 -14.07 -1.16
C LEU A 12 16.17 -13.69 -0.62
N GLY A 13 15.74 -12.42 -0.74
CA GLY A 13 14.43 -11.95 -0.31
C GLY A 13 14.29 -11.70 1.20
N ARG A 14 15.36 -11.90 1.97
CA ARG A 14 15.35 -11.65 3.42
C ARG A 14 15.40 -10.15 3.70
N ASP A 15 14.49 -9.71 4.56
CA ASP A 15 14.37 -8.31 4.98
C ASP A 15 14.17 -8.26 6.50
N GLU A 16 15.05 -7.56 7.20
CA GLU A 16 15.03 -7.45 8.66
C GLU A 16 14.22 -6.25 9.16
N ARG A 17 13.67 -5.44 8.25
CA ARG A 17 12.77 -4.34 8.60
C ARG A 17 11.45 -4.88 9.17
N GLU A 18 10.91 -4.11 10.10
CA GLU A 18 9.55 -4.28 10.60
C GLU A 18 8.59 -3.40 9.78
N PHE A 19 7.43 -3.95 9.39
CA PHE A 19 6.42 -3.26 8.58
C PHE A 19 5.12 -3.16 9.37
N LYS A 20 4.69 -1.94 9.69
CA LYS A 20 3.52 -1.71 10.56
C LYS A 20 2.30 -1.27 9.78
N GLN A 21 1.12 -1.61 10.28
CA GLN A 21 -0.14 -1.19 9.67
C GLN A 21 -0.21 0.34 9.54
N GLY A 22 -0.71 0.79 8.39
CA GLY A 22 -0.84 2.21 8.06
C GLY A 22 0.46 2.87 7.60
N GLU A 23 1.61 2.18 7.65
CA GLU A 23 2.84 2.71 7.05
C GLU A 23 2.76 2.74 5.53
N ILE A 24 3.39 3.76 4.96
CA ILE A 24 3.35 4.04 3.52
C ILE A 24 4.76 3.82 2.96
N PHE A 25 4.84 2.95 1.97
CA PHE A 25 6.07 2.62 1.25
C PHE A 25 5.93 2.95 -0.23
N LEU A 26 7.04 2.99 -0.95
CA LEU A 26 7.08 3.16 -2.39
C LEU A 26 7.51 1.85 -3.06
N VAL A 27 6.78 1.42 -4.08
CA VAL A 27 7.13 0.27 -4.92
C VAL A 27 7.29 0.75 -6.36
N LYS A 28 8.02 -0.01 -7.19
CA LYS A 28 8.06 0.28 -8.63
C LYS A 28 6.67 0.06 -9.21
N ASP A 29 6.18 1.02 -9.99
CA ASP A 29 4.83 0.99 -10.55
C ASP A 29 4.60 -0.26 -11.43
N GLU A 30 5.65 -0.75 -12.10
CA GLU A 30 5.63 -1.99 -12.90
C GLU A 30 5.22 -3.25 -12.11
N LEU A 31 5.45 -3.25 -10.80
CA LEU A 31 5.07 -4.37 -9.92
C LEU A 31 3.61 -4.28 -9.46
N VAL A 32 2.97 -3.12 -9.62
CA VAL A 32 1.60 -2.90 -9.16
C VAL A 32 0.63 -3.28 -10.28
N ASN A 33 -0.25 -4.23 -9.97
CA ASN A 33 -1.35 -4.59 -10.85
C ASN A 33 -2.52 -3.60 -10.67
N ILE A 34 -2.86 -2.88 -11.74
CA ILE A 34 -3.99 -1.95 -11.79
C ILE A 34 -4.84 -2.28 -13.02
N PRO A 35 -5.95 -3.02 -12.87
CA PRO A 35 -6.79 -3.46 -13.97
C PRO A 35 -7.28 -2.32 -14.88
N ASP A 36 -7.62 -1.18 -14.29
CA ASP A 36 -8.15 -0.02 -15.02
C ASP A 36 -7.14 0.55 -16.05
N THR A 37 -5.84 0.26 -15.90
CA THR A 37 -4.79 0.75 -16.82
C THR A 37 -4.63 -0.09 -18.08
N PHE A 38 -5.20 -1.30 -18.16
CA PHE A 38 -5.16 -2.11 -19.39
C PHE A 38 -6.00 -1.51 -20.53
N LEU A 39 -6.97 -0.65 -20.21
CA LEU A 39 -7.84 0.00 -21.18
C LEU A 39 -7.34 1.38 -21.61
N ASP A 40 -6.32 1.93 -20.93
CA ASP A 40 -5.82 3.27 -21.20
C ASP A 40 -4.76 3.23 -22.32
N LEU A 41 -5.20 3.52 -23.55
CA LEU A 41 -4.39 3.54 -24.78
C LEU A 41 -3.26 4.60 -24.77
N ARG A 42 -3.21 5.46 -23.75
CA ARG A 42 -2.23 6.56 -23.63
C ARG A 42 -0.88 6.14 -23.06
N GLY A 43 -0.74 4.88 -22.65
CA GLY A 43 0.48 4.36 -22.04
C GLY A 43 0.60 4.77 -20.57
N ARG A 44 1.03 3.82 -19.74
CA ARG A 44 1.28 4.05 -18.32
C ARG A 44 2.68 4.60 -18.13
N GLU A 45 2.82 5.82 -17.60
CA GLU A 45 4.13 6.30 -17.14
C GLU A 45 4.51 5.59 -15.84
N TYR A 46 5.51 4.71 -15.93
CA TYR A 46 6.01 3.99 -14.77
C TYR A 46 6.75 4.94 -13.82
N HIS A 47 6.21 5.11 -12.62
CA HIS A 47 6.81 5.89 -11.54
C HIS A 47 7.07 5.03 -10.28
N ARG A 48 7.43 5.64 -9.15
CA ARG A 48 7.30 4.99 -7.84
C ARG A 48 5.87 5.17 -7.37
N ARG A 49 5.19 4.09 -6.99
CA ARG A 49 3.81 4.14 -6.50
C ARG A 49 3.77 3.97 -4.98
N PRO A 50 3.04 4.82 -4.24
CA PRO A 50 2.80 4.58 -2.83
C PRO A 50 1.91 3.37 -2.60
N VAL A 51 2.23 2.57 -1.61
CA VAL A 51 1.45 1.43 -1.11
C VAL A 51 1.36 1.52 0.40
N VAL A 52 0.22 1.10 0.96
CA VAL A 52 -0.03 1.15 2.41
C VAL A 52 -0.08 -0.25 2.98
N ILE A 53 0.65 -0.50 4.07
CA ILE A 53 0.62 -1.78 4.78
C ILE A 53 -0.73 -1.93 5.49
N LEU A 54 -1.44 -3.04 5.25
CA LEU A 54 -2.84 -3.17 5.67
C LEU A 54 -3.06 -3.92 6.98
N TYR A 55 -2.13 -4.78 7.37
CA TYR A 55 -2.30 -5.62 8.55
C TYR A 55 -1.09 -5.49 9.45
N ASP A 56 -1.33 -5.49 10.75
CA ASP A 56 -0.28 -5.66 11.76
C ASP A 56 -0.28 -7.13 12.18
N ILE A 57 0.67 -7.90 11.63
CA ILE A 57 0.79 -9.34 11.87
C ILE A 57 2.25 -9.70 12.09
N SER A 58 2.52 -10.72 12.92
CA SER A 58 3.87 -11.12 13.30
C SER A 58 4.77 -11.48 12.11
N SER A 59 4.19 -11.92 10.99
CA SER A 59 4.93 -12.17 9.74
C SER A 59 5.54 -10.91 9.14
N ASN A 60 5.03 -9.71 9.43
CA ASN A 60 5.62 -8.47 8.94
C ASN A 60 6.99 -8.20 9.57
N ALA A 61 7.19 -8.57 10.84
CA ALA A 61 8.49 -8.47 11.51
C ALA A 61 9.40 -9.69 11.24
N ASN A 62 8.84 -10.81 10.76
CA ASN A 62 9.60 -12.03 10.50
C ASN A 62 10.45 -11.91 9.21
N PRO A 63 11.79 -12.00 9.27
CA PRO A 63 12.65 -11.90 8.09
C PRO A 63 12.52 -13.06 7.11
N ASN A 64 11.96 -14.19 7.56
CA ASN A 64 11.71 -15.37 6.73
C ASN A 64 10.33 -15.31 6.03
N SER A 65 9.50 -14.32 6.36
CA SER A 65 8.30 -13.99 5.59
C SER A 65 8.65 -12.88 4.63
N PHE A 66 8.71 -13.19 3.34
CA PHE A 66 9.23 -12.26 2.33
C PHE A 66 8.20 -11.26 1.84
N THR A 67 6.91 -11.48 2.12
CA THR A 67 5.81 -10.66 1.61
C THR A 67 5.13 -9.87 2.71
N VAL A 68 4.55 -8.74 2.33
CA VAL A 68 3.57 -7.97 3.12
C VAL A 68 2.35 -7.66 2.26
N ILE A 69 1.17 -7.64 2.87
CA ILE A 69 -0.08 -7.33 2.17
C ILE A 69 -0.33 -5.82 2.22
N THR A 70 -0.56 -5.24 1.05
CA THR A 70 -0.68 -3.79 0.89
C THR A 70 -1.86 -3.40 0.00
N ALA A 71 -2.25 -2.13 0.03
CA ALA A 71 -3.10 -1.53 -1.01
C ALA A 71 -2.36 -0.39 -1.72
N PRO A 72 -2.41 -0.32 -3.07
CA PRO A 72 -1.79 0.75 -3.83
C PRO A 72 -2.59 2.05 -3.73
N ALA A 73 -1.87 3.17 -3.79
CA ALA A 73 -2.47 4.49 -3.86
C ALA A 73 -2.54 5.02 -5.31
N SER A 74 -3.54 5.84 -5.60
CA SER A 74 -3.70 6.55 -6.87
C SER A 74 -4.05 8.01 -6.63
N HIS A 75 -3.53 8.91 -7.45
CA HIS A 75 -3.87 10.33 -7.38
C HIS A 75 -5.09 10.72 -8.22
N ARG A 76 -5.65 9.75 -8.95
CA ARG A 76 -6.91 9.91 -9.69
C ARG A 76 -8.08 9.83 -8.72
N THR A 77 -8.22 10.86 -7.89
CA THR A 77 -9.30 10.97 -6.89
C THR A 77 -10.68 11.03 -7.52
N ASP A 78 -10.75 11.40 -8.80
CA ASP A 78 -11.95 11.34 -9.65
C ASP A 78 -12.48 9.92 -9.88
N LEU A 79 -11.65 8.88 -9.69
CA LEU A 79 -12.03 7.47 -9.89
C LEU A 79 -12.38 6.74 -8.59
N LYS A 80 -12.79 7.48 -7.55
CA LYS A 80 -13.09 6.92 -6.23
C LYS A 80 -14.19 5.85 -6.31
N ARG A 81 -13.92 4.69 -5.71
CA ARG A 81 -14.92 3.64 -5.42
C ARG A 81 -15.32 3.63 -3.94
N GLU A 82 -16.36 2.87 -3.62
CA GLU A 82 -16.86 2.73 -2.24
C GLU A 82 -15.80 2.18 -1.29
N SER A 83 -14.99 1.24 -1.78
CA SER A 83 -13.87 0.64 -1.05
C SER A 83 -12.65 1.56 -0.88
N ASP A 84 -12.60 2.70 -1.56
CA ASP A 84 -11.40 3.52 -1.60
C ASP A 84 -11.39 4.54 -0.46
N LEU A 85 -10.28 4.61 0.26
CA LEU A 85 -10.04 5.63 1.30
C LEU A 85 -9.41 6.87 0.68
N ILE A 86 -9.97 8.04 0.95
CA ILE A 86 -9.41 9.32 0.49
C ILE A 86 -8.37 9.84 1.49
N CYS A 87 -7.22 10.24 0.95
CA CYS A 87 -6.02 10.61 1.67
C CYS A 87 -5.56 12.00 1.23
N LEU A 88 -5.47 12.95 2.15
CA LEU A 88 -5.12 14.34 1.81
C LEU A 88 -3.62 14.60 1.94
N LYS A 89 -3.05 15.35 0.97
CA LYS A 89 -1.61 15.66 0.85
C LYS A 89 -0.98 16.14 2.16
N SER A 90 -1.70 16.91 2.96
CA SER A 90 -1.15 17.62 4.13
C SER A 90 -0.95 16.75 5.38
N LYS A 91 -1.49 15.52 5.41
CA LYS A 91 -1.54 14.74 6.66
C LYS A 91 -0.81 13.40 6.63
N GLU A 92 -0.51 12.87 5.45
CA GLU A 92 -0.38 11.41 5.29
C GLU A 92 0.85 10.98 4.46
N GLY A 93 1.87 11.83 4.30
CA GLY A 93 3.08 11.44 3.54
C GLY A 93 2.87 11.27 2.02
N PHE A 94 1.68 11.55 1.50
CA PHE A 94 1.41 11.63 0.07
C PHE A 94 1.83 13.00 -0.50
N LYS A 95 2.40 13.00 -1.71
CA LYS A 95 2.80 14.25 -2.40
C LYS A 95 1.63 15.06 -2.97
N ARG A 96 0.44 14.45 -3.03
CA ARG A 96 -0.80 14.95 -3.62
C ARG A 96 -1.97 14.17 -3.03
N ASP A 97 -3.17 14.72 -3.09
CA ASP A 97 -4.38 14.02 -2.68
C ASP A 97 -4.47 12.69 -3.44
N SER A 98 -4.76 11.63 -2.70
CA SER A 98 -4.64 10.26 -3.17
C SER A 98 -5.80 9.42 -2.66
N LEU A 99 -6.04 8.30 -3.32
CA LEU A 99 -6.95 7.25 -2.91
C LEU A 99 -6.12 6.01 -2.58
N ILE A 100 -6.29 5.44 -1.41
CA ILE A 100 -5.85 4.06 -1.13
C ILE A 100 -6.92 3.14 -1.71
N ARG A 101 -6.52 2.30 -2.66
CA ARG A 101 -7.45 1.47 -3.43
C ARG A 101 -7.56 0.09 -2.83
N LEU A 102 -8.44 -0.09 -1.84
CA LEU A 102 -8.63 -1.38 -1.17
C LEU A 102 -9.28 -2.44 -2.08
N GLY A 103 -9.88 -2.06 -3.20
CA GLY A 103 -10.26 -3.03 -4.24
C GLY A 103 -9.07 -3.68 -4.96
N LEU A 104 -7.85 -3.17 -4.76
CA LEU A 104 -6.62 -3.59 -5.45
C LEU A 104 -5.55 -4.12 -4.47
N ILE A 105 -6.00 -4.69 -3.34
CA ILE A 105 -5.12 -5.31 -2.35
C ILE A 105 -4.24 -6.35 -3.02
N GLN A 106 -2.94 -6.27 -2.77
CA GLN A 106 -1.98 -7.21 -3.32
C GLN A 106 -0.74 -7.35 -2.42
N PRO A 107 -0.14 -8.55 -2.39
CA PRO A 107 1.13 -8.78 -1.73
C PRO A 107 2.29 -8.15 -2.51
N PHE A 108 3.29 -7.64 -1.80
CA PHE A 108 4.60 -7.28 -2.36
C PHE A 108 5.73 -7.94 -1.58
N LEU A 109 6.85 -8.20 -2.25
CA LEU A 109 8.09 -8.56 -1.58
C LEU A 109 8.59 -7.36 -0.76
N LYS A 110 8.96 -7.61 0.50
CA LYS A 110 9.51 -6.61 1.42
C LYS A 110 10.70 -5.88 0.80
N VAL A 111 11.58 -6.62 0.12
CA VAL A 111 12.80 -6.09 -0.54
C VAL A 111 12.54 -5.18 -1.73
N ASP A 112 11.31 -5.09 -2.24
CA ASP A 112 10.93 -4.19 -3.33
C ASP A 112 10.29 -2.88 -2.83
N LEU A 113 10.03 -2.80 -1.52
CA LEU A 113 9.48 -1.63 -0.85
C LEU A 113 10.60 -0.68 -0.38
N ASP A 114 10.54 0.57 -0.84
CA ASP A 114 11.36 1.68 -0.36
C ASP A 114 10.60 2.47 0.70
N GLY A 115 11.27 2.85 1.80
CA GLY A 115 10.67 3.65 2.86
C GLY A 115 10.88 3.05 4.26
N PRO A 116 10.02 3.39 5.23
CA PRO A 116 8.74 4.11 5.06
C PRO A 116 8.90 5.58 4.65
N VAL A 117 7.91 6.12 3.91
CA VAL A 117 7.86 7.53 3.48
C VAL A 117 6.78 8.34 4.19
N GLY A 118 5.96 7.68 4.99
CA GLY A 118 4.87 8.27 5.74
C GLY A 118 4.09 7.21 6.51
N ARG A 119 3.07 7.65 7.24
CA ARG A 119 2.13 6.79 7.97
C ARG A 119 0.78 7.49 8.02
N LEU A 120 -0.29 6.70 7.96
CA LEU A 120 -1.64 7.20 8.20
C LEU A 120 -1.80 7.67 9.65
N PRO A 121 -2.44 8.83 9.89
CA PRO A 121 -2.85 9.22 11.23
C PRO A 121 -3.94 8.27 11.75
N ASP A 122 -4.12 8.24 13.07
CA ASP A 122 -4.97 7.24 13.74
C ASP A 122 -6.44 7.28 13.28
N ASP A 123 -6.97 8.47 12.95
CA ASP A 123 -8.32 8.64 12.42
C ASP A 123 -8.48 7.99 11.04
N GLN A 124 -7.47 8.15 10.17
CA GLN A 124 -7.45 7.50 8.86
C GLN A 124 -7.18 6.00 8.95
N LEU A 125 -6.36 5.57 9.91
CA LEU A 125 -6.15 4.15 10.18
C LEU A 125 -7.44 3.47 10.64
N LEU A 126 -8.25 4.14 11.46
CA LEU A 126 -9.57 3.64 11.86
C LEU A 126 -10.51 3.53 10.66
N ASN A 127 -10.53 4.53 9.78
CA ASN A 127 -11.33 4.50 8.54
C ASN A 127 -10.87 3.37 7.60
N LEU A 128 -9.55 3.15 7.49
CA LEU A 128 -8.98 2.03 6.73
C LEU A 128 -9.50 0.70 7.26
N ILE A 129 -9.46 0.48 8.57
CA ILE A 129 -9.94 -0.74 9.22
C ILE A 129 -11.45 -0.92 8.99
N ALA A 130 -12.25 0.14 9.13
CA ALA A 130 -13.69 0.09 8.88
C ALA A 130 -14.01 -0.31 7.43
N LEU A 131 -13.29 0.24 6.45
CA LEU A 131 -13.45 -0.12 5.04
C LEU A 131 -12.97 -1.55 4.74
N MET A 132 -11.92 -2.02 5.40
CA MET A 132 -11.48 -3.41 5.29
C MET A 132 -12.53 -4.39 5.84
N LEU A 133 -13.15 -4.08 6.97
CA LEU A 133 -14.25 -4.87 7.53
C LEU A 133 -15.47 -4.88 6.60
N TYR A 134 -15.82 -3.72 6.04
CA TYR A 134 -16.87 -3.60 5.03
C TYR A 134 -16.59 -4.50 3.80
N LEU A 135 -15.35 -4.49 3.29
CA LEU A 135 -14.94 -5.36 2.17
C LEU A 135 -15.02 -6.86 2.50
N LEU A 136 -14.83 -7.23 3.77
CA LEU A 136 -14.99 -8.60 4.25
C LEU A 136 -16.47 -8.98 4.47
N GLY A 137 -17.41 -8.09 4.19
CA GLY A 137 -18.84 -8.29 4.40
C GLY A 137 -19.27 -8.19 5.87
N VAL A 138 -18.43 -7.63 6.73
CA VAL A 138 -18.78 -7.41 8.13
C VAL A 138 -19.65 -6.17 8.24
N ASP A 139 -20.92 -6.35 8.60
CA ASP A 139 -21.83 -5.24 8.89
C ASP A 139 -21.66 -4.77 10.33
N LEU A 140 -21.05 -3.60 10.50
CA LEU A 140 -20.83 -2.99 11.81
C LEU A 140 -22.10 -2.36 12.42
N ARG A 141 -23.24 -2.38 11.70
CA ARG A 141 -24.54 -1.83 12.16
C ARG A 141 -25.37 -2.81 12.98
N ASN A 142 -24.99 -4.09 13.06
CA ASN A 142 -25.76 -5.14 13.73
C ASN A 142 -25.60 -5.20 15.27
N ASN A 143 -25.23 -4.11 15.92
CA ASN A 143 -25.05 -4.03 17.38
C ASN A 143 -26.07 -3.09 18.07
N GLU A 144 -27.23 -2.84 17.44
CA GLU A 144 -28.38 -2.17 18.07
C GLU A 144 -29.44 -3.18 18.52
#